data_AF-A0AAE0RV05-F1
#
_entry.id   AF-A0AAE0RV05-F1
#
_cell.length_a   1.000
_cell.length_b   1.000
_cell.length_c   1.000
_cell.angle_alpha   90.00
_cell.angle_beta   90.00
_cell.angle_gamma   90.00
#
_symmetry.space_group_name_H-M   'P 1'
#
loop_
_entity.id
_entity.type
_entity.pdbx_description
1 polymer ?
#
loop_
_entity_poly.entity_id
_entity_poly.type
_entity_poly.pdbx_seq_one_letter_code
_entity_poly.pdbx_strand_id
1 'polypeptide(L)'
;MASGKIVLSAMLMVNDFDGFHSEHEIETIQEKIVKLAKDLSLECEMEDVKELLDKESGELTNEELIELEEERVAEEERREAEKEEEELESSPLRDYQKVYLY
;
A
#
# COMPACT_ATOMS: atom_id res chain seq x y z
N MET A 1 -1.22 15.57 27.94
CA MET A 1 -1.75 16.11 26.67
C MET A 1 -0.79 15.77 25.55
N ALA A 2 -0.86 14.55 25.01
CA ALA A 2 -0.05 14.12 23.87
C ALA A 2 -0.76 12.96 23.16
N SER A 3 -1.96 13.24 22.63
CA SER A 3 -2.75 12.26 21.86
C SER A 3 -3.26 12.96 20.62
N GLY A 4 -2.45 12.96 19.56
CA GLY A 4 -2.84 13.63 18.32
C GLY A 4 -1.84 13.55 17.17
N LYS A 5 -0.77 12.75 17.27
CA LYS A 5 0.24 12.66 16.20
C LYS A 5 0.19 11.38 15.38
N ILE A 6 -0.39 10.30 15.90
CA ILE A 6 -0.36 9.00 15.22
C ILE A 6 -1.46 8.91 14.14
N VAL A 7 -2.62 9.56 14.34
CA VAL A 7 -3.74 9.53 13.38
C VAL A 7 -3.43 10.28 12.08
N LEU A 8 -2.52 11.25 12.10
CA LEU A 8 -2.14 12.01 10.90
C LEU A 8 -1.20 11.23 9.96
N SER A 9 -0.50 10.20 10.44
CA SER A 9 0.51 9.53 9.63
C SER A 9 -0.09 8.56 8.59
N ALA A 10 -1.24 7.96 8.88
CA ALA A 10 -1.93 7.07 7.93
C ALA A 10 -2.77 7.85 6.89
N MET A 11 -3.27 9.04 7.25
CA MET A 11 -4.03 9.92 6.33
C MET A 11 -3.15 10.51 5.21
N LEU A 12 -1.82 10.48 5.34
CA LEU A 12 -0.88 11.13 4.42
C LEU A 12 -0.43 10.26 3.24
N MET A 13 -0.87 9.01 3.10
CA MET A 13 -0.39 8.09 2.03
C MET A 13 -1.34 7.90 0.84
N VAL A 14 -2.38 8.74 0.64
CA VAL A 14 -3.36 8.54 -0.46
C VAL A 14 -3.74 9.83 -1.19
N ASN A 15 -2.82 10.75 -1.48
CA ASN A 15 -3.23 12.01 -2.15
C ASN A 15 -2.37 12.52 -3.30
N ASP A 16 -1.38 11.75 -3.76
CA ASP A 16 -0.64 12.05 -5.00
C ASP A 16 -1.13 11.22 -6.19
N PHE A 17 -2.27 10.53 -6.05
CA PHE A 17 -2.84 9.74 -7.13
C PHE A 17 -3.59 10.66 -8.11
N ASP A 18 -2.93 10.99 -9.22
CA ASP A 18 -3.46 11.86 -10.27
C ASP A 18 -4.37 11.11 -11.28
N GLY A 19 -4.76 9.88 -10.94
CA GLY A 19 -5.57 9.01 -11.79
C GLY A 19 -4.74 8.12 -12.73
N PHE A 20 -5.44 7.33 -13.54
CA PHE A 20 -4.83 6.53 -14.60
C PHE A 20 -4.84 7.30 -15.92
N HIS A 21 -3.78 7.14 -16.71
CA HIS A 21 -3.75 7.65 -18.09
C HIS A 21 -4.86 7.00 -18.91
N SER A 22 -5.47 7.78 -19.80
CA SER A 22 -6.47 7.27 -20.73
C SER A 22 -5.84 6.30 -21.74
N GLU A 23 -6.62 5.34 -22.25
CA GLU A 23 -6.17 4.40 -23.29
C GLU A 23 -5.55 5.14 -24.50
N HIS A 24 -6.14 6.27 -24.89
CA HIS A 24 -5.62 7.12 -25.97
C HIS A 24 -4.24 7.72 -25.66
N GLU A 25 -3.99 8.12 -24.41
CA GLU A 25 -2.66 8.61 -24.01
C GLU A 25 -1.62 7.49 -24.05
N ILE A 26 -2.00 6.29 -23.61
CA ILE A 26 -1.15 5.10 -23.68
C ILE A 26 -0.80 4.77 -25.13
N GLU A 27 -1.78 4.72 -26.03
CA GLU A 27 -1.56 4.50 -27.47
C GLU A 27 -0.62 5.56 -28.07
N THR A 28 -0.85 6.83 -27.73
CA THR A 28 0.00 7.94 -28.21
C THR A 28 1.45 7.78 -27.75
N ILE A 29 1.68 7.28 -26.54
CA ILE A 29 3.02 7.03 -26.01
C ILE A 29 3.65 5.83 -26.74
N GLN A 30 2.91 4.75 -26.96
CA GLN A 30 3.38 3.57 -27.69
C GLN A 30 3.83 3.94 -29.12
N GLU A 31 3.04 4.74 -29.84
CA GLU A 31 3.41 5.23 -31.17
C GLU A 31 4.69 6.06 -31.16
N LYS A 32 4.88 6.92 -30.16
CA LYS A 32 6.11 7.73 -30.00
C LYS A 32 7.33 6.84 -29.76
N ILE A 33 7.19 5.77 -28.97
CA ILE A 33 8.28 4.82 -28.70
C ILE A 33 8.69 4.11 -30.00
N VAL A 34 7.73 3.56 -30.74
CA VAL A 34 7.99 2.90 -32.03
C VAL A 34 8.64 3.87 -33.03
N LYS A 35 8.17 5.11 -33.07
CA LYS A 35 8.77 6.14 -33.92
C LYS A 35 10.22 6.44 -33.52
N LEU A 36 10.49 6.62 -32.22
CA LEU A 36 11.84 6.87 -31.72
C LEU A 36 12.78 5.71 -32.03
N ALA A 37 12.30 4.47 -31.88
CA ALA A 37 13.07 3.28 -32.22
C ALA A 37 13.45 3.24 -33.70
N LYS A 38 12.50 3.58 -34.59
CA LYS A 38 12.77 3.73 -36.03
C LYS A 38 13.80 4.82 -36.32
N ASP A 39 13.67 5.98 -35.65
CA ASP A 39 14.63 7.09 -35.80
C ASP A 39 16.05 6.68 -35.35
N LEU A 40 16.16 5.77 -34.38
CA LEU A 40 17.41 5.19 -33.90
C LEU A 40 17.87 3.95 -34.68
N SER A 41 17.16 3.56 -35.75
CA SER A 41 17.41 2.34 -36.53
C SER A 41 17.39 1.05 -35.69
N LEU A 42 16.52 1.01 -34.67
CA LEU A 42 16.24 -0.17 -33.87
C LEU A 42 15.04 -0.93 -34.47
N GLU A 43 15.11 -2.26 -34.43
CA GLU A 43 13.96 -3.12 -34.74
C GLU A 43 13.04 -3.14 -33.53
N CYS A 44 11.94 -2.42 -33.62
CA CYS A 44 10.89 -2.38 -32.61
C CYS A 44 9.54 -2.08 -33.29
N GLU A 45 8.60 -2.99 -33.09
CA GLU A 45 7.24 -2.93 -33.58
C GLU A 45 6.27 -2.61 -32.43
N MET A 46 5.02 -2.34 -32.77
CA MET A 46 4.00 -1.97 -31.78
C MET A 46 3.75 -3.11 -30.79
N GLU A 47 3.77 -4.33 -31.29
CA GLU A 47 3.60 -5.57 -30.55
C GLU A 47 4.69 -5.73 -29.47
N ASP A 48 5.93 -5.34 -29.75
CA ASP A 48 7.03 -5.41 -28.77
C ASP A 48 6.78 -4.48 -27.58
N VAL A 49 6.25 -3.27 -27.84
CA VAL A 49 5.92 -2.30 -26.79
C VAL A 49 4.74 -2.78 -25.95
N LYS A 50 3.72 -3.38 -26.58
CA LYS A 50 2.56 -3.95 -25.89
C LYS A 50 2.95 -5.12 -24.99
N GLU A 51 3.76 -6.04 -25.50
CA GLU A 51 4.25 -7.18 -24.71
C GLU A 51 5.03 -6.73 -23.47
N LEU A 52 5.80 -5.65 -23.57
CA LEU A 52 6.51 -5.07 -22.42
C LEU A 52 5.56 -4.50 -21.37
N LEU A 53 4.51 -3.78 -21.78
CA LEU A 53 3.52 -3.21 -20.86
C LEU A 53 2.69 -4.30 -20.19
N ASP A 54 2.31 -5.36 -20.92
CA ASP A 54 1.53 -6.48 -20.38
C ASP A 54 2.34 -7.34 -19.40
N LYS A 55 3.68 -7.38 -19.53
CA LYS A 55 4.54 -8.11 -18.58
C LYS A 55 4.66 -7.42 -17.22
N GLU A 56 4.37 -6.12 -17.16
CA GLU A 56 4.50 -5.30 -15.96
C GLU A 56 3.15 -4.93 -15.33
N SER A 57 2.02 -5.43 -15.86
CA SER A 57 0.73 -5.34 -15.18
C SER A 57 0.72 -6.30 -13.98
N GLY A 58 1.44 -5.91 -12.93
CA GLY A 58 1.37 -6.50 -11.60
C GLY A 58 0.04 -6.19 -10.93
N GLU A 59 -1.07 -6.50 -11.60
CA GLU A 59 -2.39 -6.47 -11.00
C GLU A 59 -2.43 -7.55 -9.92
N LEU A 60 -2.64 -7.13 -8.68
CA LEU A 60 -2.89 -8.06 -7.59
C LEU A 60 -4.16 -8.86 -7.90
N THR A 61 -4.05 -10.17 -7.74
CA THR A 61 -5.20 -11.07 -7.78
C THR A 61 -6.15 -10.77 -6.63
N ASN A 62 -7.41 -11.20 -6.76
CA ASN A 62 -8.39 -11.05 -5.67
C ASN A 62 -7.93 -11.77 -4.41
N GLU A 63 -7.26 -12.90 -4.56
CA GLU A 63 -6.66 -13.68 -3.49
C GLU A 63 -5.56 -12.87 -2.76
N GLU A 64 -4.64 -12.25 -3.50
CA GLU A 64 -3.59 -11.39 -2.92
C GLU A 64 -4.18 -10.15 -2.22
N LEU A 65 -5.27 -9.58 -2.74
CA LEU A 65 -5.98 -8.49 -2.07
C LEU A 65 -6.62 -8.92 -0.74
N ILE A 66 -7.16 -10.14 -0.69
CA ILE A 66 -7.74 -10.70 0.55
C ILE A 66 -6.62 -10.94 1.58
N GLU A 67 -5.50 -11.51 1.17
CA GLU A 67 -4.36 -11.76 2.07
C GLU A 67 -3.83 -10.45 2.69
N LEU A 68 -3.74 -9.38 1.90
CA LEU A 68 -3.34 -8.05 2.40
C LEU A 68 -4.35 -7.46 3.37
N GLU A 69 -5.65 -7.65 3.12
CA GLU A 69 -6.71 -7.21 4.03
C GLU A 69 -6.64 -7.96 5.37
N GLU A 70 -6.44 -9.28 5.33
CA GLU A 70 -6.26 -10.11 6.52
C GLU A 70 -5.03 -9.69 7.33
N GLU A 71 -3.90 -9.42 6.66
CA GLU A 71 -2.69 -8.91 7.31
C GLU A 71 -2.93 -7.55 7.98
N ARG A 72 -3.62 -6.63 7.29
CA ARG A 72 -3.96 -5.30 7.84
C ARG A 72 -4.84 -5.41 9.08
N VAL A 73 -5.86 -6.27 9.06
CA VAL A 73 -6.74 -6.50 10.21
C VAL A 73 -5.96 -7.10 11.37
N ALA A 74 -5.12 -8.10 11.13
CA ALA A 74 -4.29 -8.71 12.17
C ALA A 74 -3.30 -7.72 12.79
N GLU A 75 -2.74 -6.80 12.01
CA GLU A 75 -1.89 -5.73 12.53
C GLU A 75 -2.66 -4.75 13.42
N GLU A 76 -3.88 -4.38 13.02
CA GLU A 76 -4.73 -3.49 13.81
C GLU A 76 -5.12 -4.13 15.15
N GLU A 77 -5.51 -5.40 15.16
CA GLU A 77 -5.84 -6.15 16.38
C GLU A 77 -4.64 -6.25 17.34
N ARG A 78 -3.44 -6.54 16.82
CA ARG A 78 -2.20 -6.55 17.64
C ARG A 78 -1.96 -5.19 18.30
N ARG A 79 -2.11 -4.11 17.52
CA ARG A 79 -1.92 -2.74 18.00
C ARG A 79 -2.96 -2.32 19.05
N GLU A 80 -4.18 -2.84 18.96
CA GLU A 80 -5.21 -2.61 19.98
C GLU A 80 -4.91 -3.38 21.27
N ALA A 81 -4.53 -4.65 21.16
CA ALA A 81 -4.14 -5.47 22.31
C ALA A 81 -2.94 -4.86 23.08
N GLU A 82 -1.93 -4.35 22.37
CA GLU A 82 -0.78 -3.67 22.99
C GLU A 82 -1.20 -2.42 23.78
N LYS A 83 -2.15 -1.63 23.25
CA LYS A 83 -2.67 -0.45 23.97
C LYS A 83 -3.47 -0.83 25.21
N GLU A 84 -4.28 -1.88 25.13
CA GLU A 84 -5.03 -2.39 26.28
C GLU A 84 -4.09 -2.91 27.38
N GLU A 85 -3.02 -3.60 26.99
CA GLU A 85 -1.99 -4.06 27.93
C GLU A 85 -1.27 -2.89 28.60
N GLU A 86 -0.85 -1.87 27.83
CA GLU A 86 -0.24 -0.65 28.38
C GLU A 86 -1.18 0.13 29.32
N GLU A 87 -2.48 0.17 29.01
CA GLU A 87 -3.49 0.81 29.87
C GLU A 87 -3.72 0.02 31.18
N LEU A 88 -3.74 -1.32 31.11
CA LEU A 88 -3.78 -2.17 32.29
C LEU A 88 -2.51 -2.07 33.14
N GLU A 89 -1.34 -2.01 32.50
CA GLU A 89 -0.06 -1.86 33.17
C GLU A 89 0.10 -0.51 33.88
N SER A 90 -0.47 0.56 33.30
CA SER A 90 -0.45 1.91 33.87
C SER A 90 -1.62 2.18 34.84
N SER A 91 -2.56 1.24 34.98
CA SER A 91 -3.70 1.38 35.89
C SER A 91 -3.26 1.31 37.37
N PRO A 92 -3.78 2.19 38.25
CA PRO A 92 -3.52 2.12 39.69
C PRO A 92 -4.01 0.81 40.36
N LEU A 93 -4.84 0.02 39.67
CA LEU A 93 -5.41 -1.24 40.15
C LEU A 93 -4.42 -2.42 40.08
N ARG A 94 -3.36 -2.33 39.26
CA ARG A 94 -2.33 -3.37 39.16
C ARG A 94 -1.61 -3.60 40.48
N ASP A 95 -1.37 -2.53 41.24
CA ASP A 95 -0.72 -2.59 42.54
C ASP A 95 -1.60 -3.26 43.59
N TYR A 96 -2.94 -3.08 43.51
CA TYR A 96 -3.86 -3.75 44.42
C TYR A 96 -3.97 -5.25 44.15
N GLN A 97 -3.91 -5.70 42.89
CA GLN A 97 -3.93 -7.14 42.58
C GLN A 97 -2.66 -7.88 43.03
N LYS A 98 -1.48 -7.23 43.04
CA LYS A 98 -0.25 -7.81 43.60
C LYS A 98 -0.29 -8.00 45.11
N VAL A 99 -1.10 -7.20 45.82
CA VAL A 99 -1.22 -7.27 47.29
C VAL A 99 -2.08 -8.46 47.75
N TYR A 100 -2.99 -8.97 46.91
CA TYR A 100 -3.84 -10.12 47.23
C TYR A 100 -3.25 -11.50 46.87
N LEU A 101 -2.00 -11.56 46.41
CA LEU A 101 -1.29 -12.80 46.08
C LEU A 101 -0.22 -13.19 47.13
N TYR A 102 -0.24 -12.57 48.32
CA TYR A 102 0.58 -12.95 49.49
C TYR A 102 -0.29 -13.36 50.69
#